data_AF-A0A8U0FE69-F1
#
_entry.id   AF-A0A8U0FE69-F1
#
_cell.length_a   1.000
_cell.length_b   1.000
_cell.length_c   1.000
_cell.angle_alpha   90.00
_cell.angle_beta   90.00
_cell.angle_gamma   90.00
#
_symmetry.space_group_name_H-M   'P 1'
#
loop_
_entity.id
_entity.type
_entity.pdbx_description
1 polymer ?
#
loop_
_entity_poly.entity_id
_entity_poly.type
_entity_poly.pdbx_seq_one_letter_code
_entity_poly.pdbx_strand_id
1 'polypeptide(L)'
;MPEPVTVKGSQPQDIVIDQKNRKFYIADENIGPGGDGSHAAIIVIDMDTGAARRVLDGDRSTVPENVPITVDGNDLTVPGKDGKPSLIKVGCDGITMDARSEWVYFAPLSGRSLYRIKATDLGNEKLPAEELSARVERYSDKPNNGGLSIDYAGNIYLTAVETKSIGIIGADRKFRTYLSDPDMVWPDGITASPDGYMYVSASQVSAAAMFHGGKAENKTPYLIYRFKPIAAGYISR
;
A
#
# COMPACT_ATOMS: atom_id res chain seq x y z
N MET A 1 -1.07 30.13 -6.66
CA MET A 1 -0.98 28.69 -6.99
C MET A 1 -2.23 28.02 -6.48
N PRO A 2 -2.80 27.02 -7.16
CA PRO A 2 -3.90 26.25 -6.59
C PRO A 2 -3.46 25.60 -5.26
N GLU A 3 -4.40 25.46 -4.33
CA GLU A 3 -4.16 24.74 -3.08
C GLU A 3 -3.72 23.30 -3.36
N PRO A 4 -2.81 22.73 -2.56
CA PRO A 4 -2.39 21.35 -2.75
C PRO A 4 -3.56 20.40 -2.47
N VAL A 5 -3.60 19.30 -3.23
CA VAL A 5 -4.63 18.26 -3.10
C VAL A 5 -4.45 17.40 -1.84
N THR A 6 -3.28 17.49 -1.21
CA THR A 6 -2.95 16.84 0.06
C THR A 6 -3.63 17.55 1.22
N VAL A 7 -4.02 16.81 2.25
CA VAL A 7 -4.61 17.33 3.48
C VAL A 7 -3.60 17.27 4.62
N LYS A 8 -3.93 17.86 5.78
CA LYS A 8 -3.12 17.67 6.98
C LYS A 8 -3.03 16.18 7.31
N GLY A 9 -1.83 15.70 7.60
CA GLY A 9 -1.56 14.29 7.85
C GLY A 9 -1.34 13.46 6.59
N SER A 10 -1.49 14.02 5.38
CA SER A 10 -1.13 13.31 4.14
C SER A 10 0.32 12.84 4.18
N GLN A 11 0.52 11.60 3.74
CA GLN A 11 1.81 10.98 3.50
C GLN A 11 1.65 10.10 2.25
N PRO A 12 1.80 10.68 1.04
CA PRO A 12 1.75 9.90 -0.20
C PRO A 12 2.91 8.91 -0.23
N GLN A 13 2.61 7.60 -0.28
CA GLN A 13 3.61 6.54 -0.08
C GLN A 13 4.00 5.82 -1.36
N ASP A 14 3.01 5.42 -2.17
CA ASP A 14 3.25 4.56 -3.33
C ASP A 14 2.44 5.04 -4.55
N ILE A 15 2.87 4.64 -5.75
CA ILE A 15 2.35 5.14 -7.02
C ILE A 15 2.16 4.03 -8.06
N VAL A 16 1.12 4.19 -8.87
CA VAL A 16 0.92 3.48 -10.12
C VAL A 16 0.87 4.48 -11.27
N ILE A 17 1.55 4.13 -12.37
CA ILE A 17 1.58 4.88 -13.62
C ILE A 17 0.70 4.16 -14.65
N ASP A 18 -0.46 4.76 -14.98
CA ASP A 18 -1.34 4.26 -16.02
C ASP A 18 -1.11 5.02 -17.33
N GLN A 19 -0.19 4.50 -18.13
CA GLN A 19 0.16 5.08 -19.43
C GLN A 19 -1.02 5.04 -20.41
N LYS A 20 -1.93 4.06 -20.29
CA LYS A 20 -3.06 3.88 -21.21
C LYS A 20 -4.12 4.95 -20.99
N ASN A 21 -4.49 5.18 -19.73
CA ASN A 21 -5.51 6.19 -19.38
C ASN A 21 -4.91 7.56 -19.04
N ARG A 22 -3.59 7.74 -19.17
CA ARG A 22 -2.85 8.98 -18.89
C ARG A 22 -3.04 9.49 -17.45
N LYS A 23 -2.98 8.58 -16.47
CA LYS A 23 -3.16 8.92 -15.04
C LYS A 23 -1.99 8.42 -14.18
N PHE A 24 -1.71 9.17 -13.12
CA PHE A 24 -1.05 8.64 -11.93
C PHE A 24 -2.08 8.36 -10.83
N TYR A 25 -1.90 7.26 -10.11
CA TYR A 25 -2.65 6.95 -8.90
C TYR A 25 -1.68 6.83 -7.74
N ILE A 26 -1.83 7.66 -6.72
CA ILE A 26 -0.92 7.70 -5.57
C ILE A 26 -1.70 7.32 -4.32
N ALA A 27 -1.22 6.32 -3.59
CA ALA A 27 -1.77 5.95 -2.30
C ALA A 27 -1.31 6.94 -1.22
N ASP A 28 -2.24 7.46 -0.43
CA ASP A 28 -1.96 8.32 0.71
C ASP A 28 -2.49 7.68 1.99
N GLU A 29 -1.58 7.24 2.85
CA GLU A 29 -1.88 6.49 4.05
C GLU A 29 -2.39 7.36 5.21
N ASN A 30 -2.25 8.69 5.09
CA ASN A 30 -2.67 9.68 6.08
C ASN A 30 -2.08 9.50 7.50
N ILE A 31 -0.80 9.12 7.62
CA ILE A 31 -0.10 9.04 8.93
C ILE A 31 1.03 10.06 9.11
N GLY A 32 1.13 11.04 8.20
CA GLY A 32 2.08 12.14 8.32
C GLY A 32 1.77 13.02 9.54
N PRO A 33 2.53 14.10 9.78
CA PRO A 33 2.33 14.97 10.96
C PRO A 33 0.87 15.43 11.14
N GLY A 34 0.21 14.90 12.18
CA GLY A 34 -1.19 15.19 12.52
C GLY A 34 -2.24 14.31 11.84
N GLY A 35 -1.83 13.29 11.10
CA GLY A 35 -2.69 12.23 10.56
C GLY A 35 -2.85 11.07 11.53
N ASP A 36 -3.93 10.31 11.37
CA ASP A 36 -4.25 9.08 12.12
C ASP A 36 -4.85 7.99 11.23
N GLY A 37 -4.65 8.11 9.91
CA GLY A 37 -5.18 7.21 8.89
C GLY A 37 -6.65 7.42 8.53
N SER A 38 -7.40 8.21 9.31
CA SER A 38 -8.85 8.40 9.11
C SER A 38 -9.22 9.14 7.82
N HIS A 39 -8.27 9.89 7.25
CA HIS A 39 -8.41 10.57 5.98
C HIS A 39 -7.57 9.92 4.88
N ALA A 40 -7.17 8.66 5.00
CA ALA A 40 -6.45 7.96 3.93
C ALA A 40 -7.25 7.97 2.62
N ALA A 41 -6.55 8.01 1.49
CA ALA A 41 -7.16 8.26 0.19
C ALA A 41 -6.30 7.76 -0.98
N ILE A 42 -6.81 7.94 -2.19
CA ILE A 42 -6.04 7.87 -3.42
C ILE A 42 -6.01 9.27 -4.07
N ILE A 43 -4.83 9.71 -4.51
CA ILE A 43 -4.68 10.92 -5.31
C ILE A 43 -4.58 10.51 -6.78
N VAL A 44 -5.50 11.00 -7.60
CA VAL A 44 -5.53 10.80 -9.05
C VAL A 44 -4.96 12.05 -9.71
N ILE A 45 -3.94 11.89 -10.54
CA ILE A 45 -3.35 13.00 -11.30
C ILE A 45 -3.51 12.72 -12.79
N ASP A 46 -4.07 13.69 -13.51
CA ASP A 46 -4.06 13.71 -14.96
C ASP A 46 -2.66 14.05 -15.48
N MET A 47 -2.07 13.15 -16.28
CA MET A 47 -0.68 13.30 -16.73
C MET A 47 -0.49 14.41 -17.77
N ASP A 48 -1.56 14.83 -18.45
CA ASP A 48 -1.48 15.77 -19.57
C ASP A 48 -1.71 17.21 -19.08
N THR A 49 -2.58 17.39 -18.08
CA THR A 49 -2.94 18.69 -17.50
C THR A 49 -2.31 18.96 -16.14
N GLY A 50 -1.85 17.93 -15.43
CA GLY A 50 -1.39 18.02 -14.04
C GLY A 50 -2.52 18.21 -13.03
N ALA A 51 -3.79 18.18 -13.45
CA ALA A 51 -4.92 18.30 -12.55
C ALA A 51 -4.95 17.11 -11.58
N ALA A 52 -5.00 17.40 -10.28
CA ALA A 52 -4.98 16.40 -9.23
C ALA A 52 -6.28 16.41 -8.41
N ARG A 53 -6.75 15.23 -8.03
CA ARG A 53 -7.96 15.03 -7.20
C ARG A 53 -7.69 14.00 -6.13
N ARG A 54 -8.15 14.28 -4.91
CA ARG A 54 -8.22 13.32 -3.81
C ARG A 54 -9.55 12.61 -3.87
N VAL A 55 -9.53 11.29 -3.95
CA VAL A 55 -10.73 10.44 -4.04
C VAL A 55 -10.65 9.32 -3.02
N LEU A 56 -11.80 8.75 -2.65
CA LEU A 56 -11.90 7.74 -1.59
C LEU A 56 -11.29 8.22 -0.26
N ASP A 57 -11.36 9.53 0.03
CA ASP A 57 -10.93 10.11 1.30
C ASP A 57 -11.83 9.61 2.44
N GLY A 58 -11.23 8.93 3.42
CA GLY A 58 -11.97 8.39 4.54
C GLY A 58 -12.88 7.21 4.18
N ASP A 59 -12.73 6.64 2.99
CA ASP A 59 -13.53 5.52 2.52
C ASP A 59 -13.15 4.22 3.26
N ARG A 60 -14.12 3.33 3.45
CA ARG A 60 -13.91 2.00 4.08
C ARG A 60 -12.78 1.17 3.43
N SER A 61 -12.44 1.46 2.18
CA SER A 61 -11.40 0.76 1.42
C SER A 61 -10.00 1.38 1.51
N THR A 62 -9.88 2.59 2.05
CA THR A 62 -8.61 3.32 2.19
C THR A 62 -8.22 3.52 3.64
N VAL A 63 -9.18 3.62 4.56
CA VAL A 63 -8.90 3.78 6.00
C VAL A 63 -8.44 2.48 6.65
N PRO A 64 -7.60 2.58 7.71
CA PRO A 64 -7.15 1.42 8.46
C PRO A 64 -8.29 0.72 9.22
N GLU A 65 -8.26 -0.60 9.25
CA GLU A 65 -9.07 -1.41 10.17
C GLU A 65 -8.47 -1.37 11.59
N ASN A 66 -9.28 -1.65 12.62
CA ASN A 66 -8.81 -1.66 14.01
C ASN A 66 -8.12 -2.99 14.36
N VAL A 67 -7.02 -3.30 13.68
CA VAL A 67 -6.19 -4.50 13.88
C VAL A 67 -4.75 -4.08 14.22
N PRO A 68 -4.07 -4.74 15.17
CA PRO A 68 -2.68 -4.44 15.46
C PRO A 68 -1.77 -4.89 14.31
N ILE A 69 -0.63 -4.21 14.17
CA ILE A 69 0.53 -4.74 13.45
C ILE A 69 1.41 -5.40 14.50
N THR A 70 1.50 -6.73 14.46
CA THR A 70 2.27 -7.49 15.45
C THR A 70 3.57 -8.00 14.84
N VAL A 71 4.72 -7.62 15.41
CA VAL A 71 6.05 -8.07 14.97
C VAL A 71 6.75 -8.76 16.12
N ASP A 72 7.23 -9.99 15.88
CA ASP A 72 7.94 -10.80 16.88
C ASP A 72 7.17 -10.91 18.23
N GLY A 73 5.84 -10.99 18.15
CA GLY A 73 4.94 -11.12 19.30
C GLY A 73 4.56 -9.81 20.01
N ASN A 74 5.01 -8.65 19.50
CA ASN A 74 4.73 -7.35 20.09
C ASN A 74 3.90 -6.48 19.13
N ASP A 75 2.82 -5.90 19.64
CA ASP A 75 2.01 -4.94 18.89
C ASP A 75 2.75 -3.60 18.79
N LEU A 76 2.84 -3.08 17.57
CA LEU A 76 3.45 -1.78 17.34
C LEU A 76 2.51 -0.66 17.80
N THR A 77 3.02 0.16 18.71
CA THR A 77 2.28 1.30 19.26
C THR A 77 3.05 2.60 19.07
N VAL A 78 2.30 3.69 18.98
CA VAL A 78 2.78 5.07 18.94
C VAL A 78 2.11 5.87 20.06
N PRO A 79 2.67 7.01 20.50
CA PRO A 79 1.98 7.89 21.44
C PRO A 79 0.65 8.38 20.86
N GLY A 80 -0.45 8.12 21.57
CA GLY A 80 -1.78 8.64 21.26
C GLY A 80 -1.93 10.11 21.62
N LYS A 81 -3.09 10.70 21.28
CA LYS A 81 -3.42 12.11 21.58
C LYS A 81 -3.43 12.41 23.09
N ASP A 82 -3.67 11.40 23.93
CA ASP A 82 -3.63 11.48 25.39
C ASP A 82 -2.26 11.09 25.98
N GLY A 83 -1.25 10.88 25.13
CA GLY A 83 0.11 10.46 25.50
C GLY A 83 0.24 8.97 25.82
N LYS A 84 -0.84 8.19 25.81
CA LYS A 84 -0.79 6.75 26.07
C LYS A 84 -0.48 5.97 24.79
N PRO A 85 0.12 4.76 24.89
CA PRO A 85 0.32 3.91 23.72
C PRO A 85 -1.00 3.64 22.99
N SER A 86 -0.99 3.82 21.67
CA SER A 86 -2.08 3.51 20.77
C SER A 86 -1.55 2.70 19.59
N LEU A 87 -2.37 1.80 19.03
CA LEU A 87 -1.99 1.07 17.82
C LEU A 87 -1.71 2.07 16.70
N ILE A 88 -0.62 1.86 15.96
CA ILE A 88 -0.43 2.58 14.71
C ILE A 88 -1.51 2.14 13.71
N LYS A 89 -2.10 3.10 13.02
CA LYS A 89 -3.20 2.90 12.08
C LYS A 89 -2.80 3.47 10.72
N VAL A 90 -2.32 2.61 9.85
CA VAL A 90 -1.81 2.99 8.54
C VAL A 90 -2.85 2.72 7.46
N GLY A 91 -3.28 3.79 6.79
CA GLY A 91 -4.26 3.72 5.71
C GLY A 91 -3.68 3.19 4.40
N CYS A 92 -4.27 3.62 3.29
CA CYS A 92 -3.93 3.17 1.94
C CYS A 92 -2.44 3.35 1.64
N ASP A 93 -1.74 2.23 1.47
CA ASP A 93 -0.30 2.19 1.22
C ASP A 93 -0.06 1.38 -0.06
N GLY A 94 -0.21 0.05 0.03
CA GLY A 94 -0.03 -0.82 -1.10
C GLY A 94 -0.99 -0.53 -2.25
N ILE A 95 -0.46 -0.24 -3.44
CA ILE A 95 -1.20 -0.03 -4.68
C ILE A 95 -0.49 -0.71 -5.87
N THR A 96 -1.26 -1.32 -6.78
CA THR A 96 -0.75 -1.87 -8.05
C THR A 96 -1.85 -1.86 -9.12
N MET A 97 -1.51 -2.10 -10.37
CA MET A 97 -2.46 -2.14 -11.50
C MET A 97 -2.15 -3.32 -12.40
N ASP A 98 -3.20 -3.96 -12.94
CA ASP A 98 -2.99 -5.04 -13.90
C ASP A 98 -2.41 -4.57 -15.23
N ALA A 99 -1.82 -5.50 -15.97
CA ALA A 99 -1.17 -5.23 -17.25
C ALA A 99 -2.13 -4.72 -18.36
N ARG A 100 -3.45 -4.70 -18.13
CA ARG A 100 -4.44 -4.21 -19.10
C ARG A 100 -4.91 -2.79 -18.79
N SER A 101 -4.43 -2.19 -17.70
CA SER A 101 -4.98 -0.97 -17.09
C SER A 101 -6.50 -1.08 -16.88
N GLU A 102 -6.97 -2.26 -16.49
CA GLU A 102 -8.38 -2.51 -16.24
C GLU A 102 -8.71 -2.27 -14.77
N TRP A 103 -7.92 -2.88 -13.87
CA TRP A 103 -8.10 -2.79 -12.41
C TRP A 103 -6.91 -2.16 -11.71
N VAL A 104 -7.22 -1.26 -10.76
CA VAL A 104 -6.29 -0.80 -9.72
C VAL A 104 -6.60 -1.59 -8.45
N TYR A 105 -5.59 -2.23 -7.89
CA TYR A 105 -5.65 -2.95 -6.63
C TYR A 105 -4.99 -2.11 -5.55
N PHE A 106 -5.62 -2.01 -4.39
CA PHE A 106 -5.12 -1.17 -3.31
C PHE A 106 -5.62 -1.66 -1.96
N ALA A 107 -4.90 -1.26 -0.91
CA ALA A 107 -5.13 -1.76 0.42
C ALA A 107 -4.66 -0.76 1.48
N PRO A 108 -5.40 -0.61 2.60
CA PRO A 108 -4.79 -0.06 3.80
C PRO A 108 -3.71 -1.02 4.32
N LEU A 109 -2.57 -0.51 4.80
CA LEU A 109 -1.55 -1.37 5.39
C LEU A 109 -2.09 -2.06 6.64
N SER A 110 -2.72 -1.31 7.53
CA SER A 110 -3.42 -1.84 8.70
C SER A 110 -4.81 -2.34 8.29
N GLY A 111 -4.93 -3.61 7.92
CA GLY A 111 -6.23 -4.19 7.55
C GLY A 111 -6.14 -5.56 6.88
N ARG A 112 -7.27 -6.27 6.86
CA ARG A 112 -7.36 -7.66 6.39
C ARG A 112 -7.98 -7.81 5.00
N SER A 113 -8.27 -6.69 4.33
CA SER A 113 -8.96 -6.69 3.04
C SER A 113 -8.11 -6.03 1.94
N LEU A 114 -7.92 -6.75 0.82
CA LEU A 114 -7.43 -6.17 -0.43
C LEU A 114 -8.64 -5.72 -1.26
N TYR A 115 -8.58 -4.52 -1.82
CA TYR A 115 -9.63 -3.95 -2.64
C TYR A 115 -9.18 -3.78 -4.08
N ARG A 116 -10.16 -3.57 -4.98
CA ARG A 116 -9.90 -3.14 -6.34
C ARG A 116 -11.02 -2.25 -6.87
N ILE A 117 -10.68 -1.44 -7.87
CA ILE A 117 -11.62 -0.62 -8.63
C ILE A 117 -11.19 -0.56 -10.09
N LYS A 118 -12.14 -0.38 -11.01
CA LYS A 118 -11.79 -0.15 -12.42
C LYS A 118 -11.04 1.17 -12.56
N ALA A 119 -9.95 1.17 -13.33
CA ALA A 119 -9.15 2.37 -13.60
C ALA A 119 -10.02 3.49 -14.23
N THR A 120 -10.97 3.11 -15.09
CA THR A 120 -11.92 4.03 -15.72
C THR A 120 -12.85 4.71 -14.73
N ASP A 121 -13.25 4.01 -13.65
CA ASP A 121 -14.10 4.59 -12.61
C ASP A 121 -13.28 5.50 -11.70
N LEU A 122 -12.10 5.04 -11.27
CA LEU A 122 -11.19 5.82 -10.43
C LEU A 122 -10.72 7.12 -11.11
N GLY A 123 -10.51 7.08 -12.42
CA GLY A 123 -10.15 8.23 -13.23
C GLY A 123 -11.30 9.20 -13.57
N ASN A 124 -12.56 8.80 -13.37
CA ASN A 124 -13.73 9.53 -13.86
C ASN A 124 -14.09 10.74 -12.98
N GLU A 125 -13.91 11.94 -13.54
CA GLU A 125 -14.17 13.23 -12.87
C GLU A 125 -15.63 13.53 -12.61
N LYS A 126 -16.52 12.87 -13.36
CA LYS A 126 -17.96 13.09 -13.27
C LYS A 126 -18.64 12.14 -12.30
N LEU A 127 -17.90 11.19 -11.73
CA LEU A 127 -18.46 10.19 -10.83
C LEU A 127 -18.53 10.74 -9.39
N PRO A 128 -19.73 10.83 -8.78
CA PRO A 128 -19.86 11.27 -7.39
C PRO A 128 -19.12 10.34 -6.42
N ALA A 129 -18.66 10.89 -5.29
CA ALA A 129 -17.87 10.14 -4.31
C ALA A 129 -18.58 8.88 -3.77
N GLU A 130 -19.89 8.97 -3.50
CA GLU A 130 -20.70 7.83 -3.03
C GLU A 130 -20.80 6.73 -4.09
N GLU A 131 -20.97 7.10 -5.36
CA GLU A 131 -20.98 6.14 -6.47
C GLU A 131 -19.61 5.50 -6.71
N LEU A 132 -18.53 6.29 -6.56
CA LEU A 132 -17.16 5.78 -6.66
C LEU A 132 -16.89 4.74 -5.55
N SER A 133 -17.25 5.06 -4.30
CA SER A 133 -17.16 4.14 -3.16
C SER A 133 -17.94 2.84 -3.38
N ALA A 134 -19.16 2.94 -3.92
CA ALA A 134 -20.01 1.79 -4.22
C ALA A 134 -19.42 0.86 -5.30
N ARG A 135 -18.53 1.36 -6.16
CA ARG A 135 -17.83 0.57 -7.19
C ARG A 135 -16.55 -0.10 -6.69
N VAL A 136 -16.11 0.18 -5.47
CA VAL A 136 -14.95 -0.49 -4.87
C VAL A 136 -15.32 -1.91 -4.46
N GLU A 137 -14.64 -2.88 -5.07
CA GLU A 137 -14.80 -4.30 -4.78
C GLU A 137 -13.79 -4.77 -3.73
N ARG A 138 -14.28 -5.49 -2.72
CA ARG A 138 -13.38 -6.32 -1.90
C ARG A 138 -12.91 -7.49 -2.75
N TYR A 139 -11.60 -7.63 -2.91
CA TYR A 139 -11.00 -8.64 -3.77
C TYR A 139 -10.64 -9.92 -3.01
N SER A 140 -9.90 -9.81 -1.91
CA SER A 140 -9.44 -10.95 -1.12
C SER A 140 -9.13 -10.59 0.33
N ASP A 141 -8.86 -11.62 1.13
CA ASP A 141 -8.18 -11.47 2.43
C ASP A 141 -6.68 -11.22 2.22
N LYS A 142 -6.05 -10.55 3.19
CA LYS A 142 -4.60 -10.28 3.23
C LYS A 142 -4.11 -10.09 4.69
N PRO A 143 -2.81 -10.22 4.98
CA PRO A 143 -2.22 -9.74 6.23
C PRO A 143 -2.06 -8.22 6.23
N ASN A 144 -1.53 -7.66 7.33
CA ASN A 144 -0.99 -6.29 7.26
C ASN A 144 0.19 -6.28 6.27
N ASN A 145 0.18 -5.34 5.32
CA ASN A 145 1.17 -5.31 4.25
C ASN A 145 1.50 -3.89 3.78
N GLY A 146 2.74 -3.65 3.39
CA GLY A 146 3.14 -2.42 2.69
C GLY A 146 2.86 -2.52 1.19
N GLY A 147 3.92 -2.46 0.39
CA GLY A 147 3.84 -2.52 -1.07
C GLY A 147 3.09 -3.71 -1.69
N LEU A 148 2.54 -3.44 -2.87
CA LEU A 148 1.93 -4.43 -3.78
C LEU A 148 2.66 -4.45 -5.11
N SER A 149 2.75 -5.62 -5.73
CA SER A 149 3.15 -5.78 -7.14
C SER A 149 2.26 -6.83 -7.80
N ILE A 150 2.32 -6.94 -9.12
CA ILE A 150 1.50 -7.90 -9.87
C ILE A 150 2.30 -8.46 -11.05
N ASP A 151 2.03 -9.71 -11.43
CA ASP A 151 2.58 -10.30 -12.65
C ASP A 151 1.59 -10.29 -13.82
N TYR A 152 2.08 -10.59 -15.02
CA TYR A 152 1.25 -10.65 -16.24
C TYR A 152 0.16 -11.75 -16.20
N ALA A 153 0.24 -12.71 -15.27
CA ALA A 153 -0.81 -13.71 -15.05
C ALA A 153 -1.87 -13.23 -14.05
N GLY A 154 -1.70 -12.05 -13.45
CA GLY A 154 -2.61 -11.47 -12.47
C GLY A 154 -2.41 -11.96 -11.04
N ASN A 155 -1.27 -12.61 -10.73
CA ASN A 155 -0.95 -12.91 -9.33
C ASN A 155 -0.42 -11.65 -8.65
N ILE A 156 -0.99 -11.31 -7.50
CA ILE A 156 -0.63 -10.13 -6.72
C ILE A 156 0.38 -10.56 -5.65
N TYR A 157 1.53 -9.89 -5.62
CA TYR A 157 2.56 -10.07 -4.61
C TYR A 157 2.48 -8.92 -3.61
N LEU A 158 2.66 -9.21 -2.32
CA LEU A 158 2.54 -8.21 -1.27
C LEU A 158 3.61 -8.40 -0.20
N THR A 159 4.02 -7.32 0.45
CA THR A 159 5.04 -7.35 1.51
C THR A 159 4.40 -7.52 2.88
N ALA A 160 4.36 -8.76 3.40
CA ALA A 160 3.69 -9.07 4.67
C ALA A 160 4.60 -8.69 5.85
N VAL A 161 4.37 -7.48 6.39
CA VAL A 161 5.27 -6.83 7.37
C VAL A 161 5.42 -7.58 8.68
N GLU A 162 4.37 -8.29 9.11
CA GLU A 162 4.30 -9.02 10.38
C GLU A 162 5.13 -10.32 10.35
N THR A 163 5.29 -10.91 9.17
CA THR A 163 5.80 -12.30 9.01
C THR A 163 7.12 -12.38 8.27
N LYS A 164 7.75 -11.24 7.98
CA LYS A 164 9.06 -11.18 7.29
C LYS A 164 9.02 -11.95 5.97
N SER A 165 7.93 -11.76 5.21
CA SER A 165 7.61 -12.60 4.05
C SER A 165 7.01 -11.81 2.89
N ILE A 166 7.16 -12.38 1.69
CA ILE A 166 6.40 -11.99 0.51
C ILE A 166 5.21 -12.93 0.40
N GLY A 167 4.02 -12.35 0.32
CA GLY A 167 2.78 -13.04 0.05
C GLY A 167 2.46 -13.11 -1.43
N ILE A 168 1.56 -14.02 -1.79
CA ILE A 168 0.95 -14.09 -3.10
C ILE A 168 -0.56 -14.33 -3.00
N ILE A 169 -1.33 -13.65 -3.83
CA ILE A 169 -2.76 -13.87 -4.06
C ILE A 169 -2.93 -14.21 -5.54
N GLY A 170 -3.27 -15.47 -5.82
CA GLY A 170 -3.48 -15.96 -7.19
C GLY A 170 -4.93 -15.82 -7.65
N ALA A 171 -5.25 -16.47 -8.77
CA ALA A 171 -6.59 -16.42 -9.39
C ALA A 171 -7.74 -16.91 -8.48
N ASP A 172 -7.44 -17.74 -7.48
CA ASP A 172 -8.41 -18.21 -6.49
C ASP A 172 -8.68 -17.21 -5.36
N ARG A 173 -8.02 -16.04 -5.41
CA ARG A 173 -8.13 -14.93 -4.46
C ARG A 173 -7.80 -15.30 -3.03
N LYS A 174 -6.93 -16.29 -2.83
CA LYS A 174 -6.46 -16.70 -1.51
C LYS A 174 -5.01 -16.29 -1.30
N PHE A 175 -4.78 -15.62 -0.18
CA PHE A 175 -3.44 -15.31 0.31
C PHE A 175 -2.67 -16.58 0.66
N ARG A 176 -1.39 -16.62 0.29
CA ARG A 176 -0.39 -17.60 0.71
C ARG A 176 0.94 -16.90 0.93
N THR A 177 1.74 -17.39 1.86
CA THR A 177 3.17 -17.03 1.90
C THR A 177 3.87 -17.62 0.68
N TYR A 178 4.57 -16.78 -0.07
CA TYR A 178 5.34 -17.17 -1.26
C TYR A 178 6.79 -17.51 -0.89
N LEU A 179 7.44 -16.63 -0.15
CA LEU A 179 8.77 -16.83 0.42
C LEU A 179 8.92 -16.00 1.69
N SER A 180 9.86 -16.37 2.54
CA SER A 180 10.17 -15.66 3.78
C SER A 180 11.65 -15.78 4.09
N ASP A 181 12.18 -14.80 4.81
CA ASP A 181 13.53 -14.84 5.35
C ASP A 181 13.55 -14.15 6.72
N PRO A 182 14.15 -14.73 7.77
CA PRO A 182 14.23 -14.10 9.09
C PRO A 182 14.87 -12.70 9.09
N ASP A 183 15.75 -12.40 8.14
CA ASP A 183 16.41 -11.11 8.00
C ASP A 183 15.62 -10.13 7.11
N MET A 184 14.49 -10.56 6.54
CA MET A 184 13.55 -9.70 5.81
C MET A 184 12.65 -8.93 6.78
N VAL A 185 13.25 -8.19 7.70
CA VAL A 185 12.51 -7.39 8.69
C VAL A 185 11.85 -6.20 7.99
N TRP A 186 10.52 -6.19 8.00
CA TRP A 186 9.69 -5.22 7.30
C TRP A 186 10.02 -5.14 5.80
N PRO A 187 9.59 -6.13 4.99
CA PRO A 187 9.59 -5.96 3.55
C PRO A 187 8.69 -4.76 3.22
N ASP A 188 9.17 -3.90 2.32
CA ASP A 188 8.59 -2.57 2.12
C ASP A 188 8.16 -2.38 0.67
N GLY A 189 8.94 -1.65 -0.14
CA GLY A 189 8.72 -1.52 -1.58
C GLY A 189 9.04 -2.81 -2.33
N ILE A 190 8.14 -3.20 -3.23
CA ILE A 190 8.26 -4.36 -4.12
C ILE A 190 8.04 -3.92 -5.58
N THR A 191 8.91 -4.33 -6.49
CA THR A 191 8.75 -3.99 -7.92
C THR A 191 9.31 -5.08 -8.84
N ALA A 192 8.72 -5.19 -10.02
CA ALA A 192 9.23 -6.04 -11.09
C ALA A 192 10.42 -5.37 -11.81
N SER A 193 11.28 -6.19 -12.40
CA SER A 193 12.44 -5.74 -13.16
C SER A 193 12.50 -6.41 -14.53
N PRO A 194 13.08 -5.74 -15.56
CA PRO A 194 13.22 -6.31 -16.90
C PRO A 194 14.04 -7.60 -16.99
N ASP A 195 14.85 -7.91 -15.96
CA ASP A 195 15.58 -9.19 -15.86
C ASP A 195 14.70 -10.39 -15.48
N GLY A 196 13.38 -10.18 -15.32
CA GLY A 196 12.41 -11.22 -15.01
C GLY A 196 12.34 -11.58 -13.52
N TYR A 197 12.99 -10.80 -12.64
CA TYR A 197 12.88 -10.90 -11.20
C TYR A 197 11.98 -9.81 -10.63
N MET A 198 11.50 -10.03 -9.41
CA MET A 198 10.99 -8.96 -8.55
C MET A 198 12.01 -8.66 -7.46
N TYR A 199 12.10 -7.39 -7.09
CA TYR A 199 13.00 -6.87 -6.07
C TYR A 199 12.16 -6.32 -4.91
N VAL A 200 12.65 -6.53 -3.68
CA VAL A 200 12.01 -6.03 -2.47
C VAL A 200 13.05 -5.51 -1.49
N SER A 201 12.81 -4.35 -0.90
CA SER A 201 13.63 -3.81 0.18
C SER A 201 13.16 -4.33 1.54
N ALA A 202 14.09 -4.64 2.44
CA ALA A 202 13.81 -4.85 3.86
C ALA A 202 14.31 -3.63 4.66
N SER A 203 13.37 -2.80 5.11
CA SER A 203 13.65 -1.47 5.66
C SER A 203 13.80 -1.44 7.18
N GLN A 204 13.49 -2.55 7.87
CA GLN A 204 13.53 -2.64 9.34
C GLN A 204 12.66 -1.58 10.05
N VAL A 205 11.55 -1.13 9.45
CA VAL A 205 10.70 -0.06 10.00
C VAL A 205 10.17 -0.39 11.40
N SER A 206 9.87 -1.66 11.70
CA SER A 206 9.49 -2.09 13.06
C SER A 206 10.56 -1.85 14.12
N ALA A 207 11.82 -1.61 13.73
CA ALA A 207 12.93 -1.26 14.61
C ALA A 207 13.20 0.25 14.68
N ALA A 208 12.37 1.08 14.04
CA ALA A 208 12.52 2.53 14.04
C ALA A 208 12.20 3.16 15.41
N ALA A 209 12.81 4.31 15.69
CA ALA A 209 12.67 5.04 16.95
C ALA A 209 11.21 5.28 17.39
N MET A 210 10.30 5.46 16.43
CA MET A 210 8.88 5.69 16.70
C MET A 210 8.20 4.53 17.45
N PHE A 211 8.71 3.30 17.34
CA PHE A 211 8.19 2.12 18.03
C PHE A 211 9.01 1.72 19.26
N HIS A 212 10.12 2.41 19.52
CA HIS A 212 11.14 2.05 20.53
C HIS A 212 11.47 3.20 21.48
N GLY A 213 10.43 3.92 21.93
CA GLY A 213 10.59 5.00 22.92
C GLY A 213 11.49 6.15 22.46
N GLY A 214 11.56 6.41 21.15
CA GLY A 214 12.41 7.44 20.57
C GLY A 214 13.86 7.00 20.29
N LYS A 215 14.22 5.74 20.56
CA LYS A 215 15.55 5.20 20.27
C LYS A 215 15.48 4.21 19.12
N ALA A 216 16.13 4.53 18.00
CA ALA A 216 16.22 3.63 16.85
C ALA A 216 17.01 2.35 17.19
N GLU A 217 16.47 1.19 16.84
CA GLU A 217 17.13 -0.12 16.93
C GLU A 217 17.52 -0.69 15.56
N ASN A 218 16.99 -0.11 14.47
CA ASN A 218 17.38 -0.43 13.10
C ASN A 218 18.87 -0.15 12.87
N LYS A 219 19.53 -1.00 12.07
CA LYS A 219 20.98 -0.90 11.82
C LYS A 219 21.35 -1.37 10.41
N THR A 220 22.46 -0.84 9.91
CA THR A 220 23.05 -1.33 8.66
C THR A 220 23.62 -2.75 8.84
N PRO A 221 23.67 -3.54 7.77
CA PRO A 221 23.17 -3.24 6.42
C PRO A 221 21.63 -3.35 6.32
N TYR A 222 21.03 -2.50 5.47
CA TYR A 222 19.69 -2.73 4.93
C TYR A 222 19.78 -3.64 3.71
N LEU A 223 18.77 -4.46 3.49
CA LEU A 223 18.82 -5.52 2.49
C LEU A 223 17.88 -5.24 1.31
N ILE A 224 18.33 -5.62 0.12
CA ILE A 224 17.49 -5.74 -1.06
C ILE A 224 17.50 -7.21 -1.46
N TYR A 225 16.33 -7.82 -1.52
CA TYR A 225 16.14 -9.18 -1.99
C TYR A 225 15.68 -9.15 -3.44
N ARG A 226 15.95 -10.23 -4.16
CA ARG A 226 15.28 -10.53 -5.42
C ARG A 226 14.74 -11.95 -5.41
N PHE A 227 13.65 -12.17 -6.13
CA PHE A 227 13.05 -13.48 -6.30
C PHE A 227 12.44 -13.63 -7.67
N LYS A 228 12.26 -14.87 -8.10
CA LYS A 228 11.63 -15.17 -9.39
C LYS A 228 10.11 -15.28 -9.17
N PRO A 229 9.27 -14.41 -9.75
CA PRO A 229 7.81 -14.54 -9.67
C PRO A 229 7.29 -15.76 -10.46
N ILE A 230 6.04 -16.15 -10.23
CA ILE A 230 5.36 -17.25 -10.95
C ILE A 230 5.28 -16.95 -12.45
N ALA A 231 4.88 -15.73 -12.82
CA ALA A 231 4.94 -15.23 -14.19
C ALA A 231 5.75 -13.93 -14.23
N ALA A 232 6.15 -13.49 -15.42
CA ALA A 232 6.89 -12.23 -15.58
C ALA A 232 6.15 -11.08 -14.88
N GLY A 233 6.88 -10.30 -14.08
CA GLY A 233 6.31 -9.18 -13.35
C GLY A 233 5.89 -8.05 -14.29
N TYR A 234 4.78 -7.37 -13.97
CA TYR A 234 4.37 -6.16 -14.66
C TYR A 234 5.00 -4.93 -13.98
N ILE A 235 5.65 -4.08 -14.78
CA ILE A 235 6.31 -2.86 -14.29
C ILE A 235 5.32 -1.71 -14.44
N SER A 236 4.65 -1.35 -13.34
CA SER A 236 3.62 -0.31 -13.31
C SER A 236 4.07 0.99 -12.63
N ARG A 237 5.36 1.11 -12.31
CA ARG A 237 5.97 2.22 -11.55
C ARG A 237 7.40 2.45 -12.01
#